data_AF-A0A8B6GIV1-F1
#
_entry.id   AF-A0A8B6GIV1-F1
#
_cell.length_a   1.000
_cell.length_b   1.000
_cell.length_c   1.000
_cell.angle_alpha   90.00
_cell.angle_beta   90.00
_cell.angle_gamma   90.00
#
_symmetry.space_group_name_H-M   'P 1'
#
loop_
_entity.id
_entity.type
_entity.pdbx_description
1 polymer ?
#
loop_
_entity_poly.entity_id
_entity_poly.type
_entity_poly.pdbx_seq_one_letter_code
_entity_poly.pdbx_strand_id
1 'polypeptide(L)'
;KLHCQRNTVHINMFISFILRSIICFIKDIDITPEVYYSSTIEGVTSFGQAWICKSVYVIFYYVLTANFMWIFVEGLFLHTFVLSTKYNVSRHIYRTFLILGWCVPLLSVIPWVIVRYMFENTLCWNTMDNRFFWIIKGPIMVTCVINLVFFINIIRVLYTKLNAAHTKDPNKYRKLARSTLVLIPLFGVYYAVFIAVPICMDPNLEVIWMYSEMFFNSFQ
;
A
#
# COMPACT_ATOMS: atom_id res chain seq x y z
N LYS A 1 16.64 -25.79 2.09
CA LYS A 1 15.73 -25.76 3.27
C LYS A 1 15.33 -24.30 3.63
N LEU A 2 14.85 -23.50 2.66
CA LEU A 2 14.54 -22.06 2.83
C LEU A 2 13.06 -21.71 2.57
N HIS A 3 12.24 -22.68 2.16
CA HIS A 3 10.82 -22.45 1.85
C HIS A 3 9.97 -22.74 3.09
N CYS A 4 9.65 -21.68 3.82
CA CYS A 4 8.72 -21.67 4.95
C CYS A 4 7.54 -20.76 4.58
N GLN A 5 6.32 -21.09 5.03
CA GLN A 5 5.11 -20.30 4.74
C GLN A 5 5.26 -18.81 5.08
N ARG A 6 5.92 -18.50 6.20
CA ARG A 6 6.26 -17.13 6.61
C ARG A 6 7.15 -16.44 5.57
N ASN A 7 8.19 -17.11 5.09
CA ASN A 7 9.11 -16.55 4.11
C ASN A 7 8.40 -16.23 2.78
N THR A 8 7.43 -17.07 2.38
CA THR A 8 6.68 -16.82 1.15
C THR A 8 5.80 -15.57 1.23
N VAL A 9 5.16 -15.31 2.37
CA VAL A 9 4.37 -14.06 2.56
C VAL A 9 5.28 -12.83 2.49
N HIS A 10 6.43 -12.84 3.17
CA HIS A 10 7.41 -11.75 3.10
C HIS A 10 7.93 -11.53 1.67
N ILE A 11 8.24 -12.60 0.94
CA ILE A 11 8.70 -12.51 -0.45
C ILE A 11 7.65 -11.84 -1.34
N ASN A 12 6.37 -12.21 -1.23
CA ASN A 12 5.31 -11.57 -2.01
C ASN A 12 5.15 -10.09 -1.64
N MET A 13 5.29 -9.73 -0.36
CA MET A 13 5.30 -8.34 0.06
C MET A 13 6.48 -7.58 -0.57
N PHE A 14 7.70 -8.11 -0.52
CA PHE A 14 8.87 -7.47 -1.16
C PHE A 14 8.70 -7.36 -2.68
N ILE A 15 8.12 -8.37 -3.33
CA ILE A 15 7.77 -8.29 -4.76
C ILE A 15 6.80 -7.12 -5.00
N SER A 16 5.78 -6.95 -4.15
CA SER A 16 4.85 -5.82 -4.27
C SER A 16 5.55 -4.46 -4.14
N PHE A 17 6.55 -4.34 -3.26
CA PHE A 17 7.38 -3.12 -3.13
C PHE A 17 8.23 -2.85 -4.36
N ILE A 18 8.91 -3.88 -4.88
CA ILE A 18 9.72 -3.77 -6.10
C ILE A 18 8.84 -3.34 -7.28
N LEU A 19 7.68 -3.97 -7.45
CA LEU A 19 6.71 -3.59 -8.48
C LEU A 19 6.27 -2.13 -8.31
N ARG A 20 6.00 -1.68 -7.07
CA ARG A 20 5.60 -0.31 -6.75
C ARG A 20 6.69 0.68 -7.14
N SER A 21 7.95 0.42 -6.80
CA SER A 21 9.08 1.27 -7.19
C SER A 21 9.20 1.35 -8.71
N ILE A 22 9.17 0.21 -9.42
CA ILE A 22 9.28 0.17 -10.88
C ILE A 22 8.16 0.97 -11.55
N ILE A 23 6.90 0.79 -11.14
CA ILE A 23 5.80 1.50 -11.78
C ILE A 23 5.78 2.99 -11.45
N CYS A 24 6.25 3.41 -10.27
CA CYS A 24 6.46 4.83 -9.96
C CYS A 24 7.48 5.45 -10.91
N PHE A 25 8.63 4.81 -11.13
CA PHE A 25 9.63 5.29 -12.09
C PHE A 25 9.07 5.36 -13.52
N ILE A 26 8.34 4.34 -13.96
CA ILE A 26 7.71 4.33 -15.30
C ILE A 26 6.71 5.48 -15.42
N LYS A 27 5.86 5.66 -14.41
CA LYS A 27 4.89 6.76 -14.35
C LYS A 27 5.59 8.11 -14.45
N ASP A 28 6.69 8.33 -13.72
CA ASP A 28 7.40 9.61 -13.71
C ASP A 28 8.11 9.90 -15.05
N ILE A 29 8.62 8.88 -15.74
CA ILE A 29 9.19 9.01 -17.10
C ILE A 29 8.11 9.37 -18.13
N ASP A 30 6.95 8.70 -18.07
CA ASP A 30 5.82 8.89 -19.00
C ASP A 30 5.11 10.25 -18.78
N ILE A 31 5.31 10.90 -17.63
CA ILE A 31 4.75 12.23 -17.28
C ILE A 31 5.56 13.40 -17.87
N THR A 32 6.66 13.19 -18.59
CA THR A 32 7.38 14.32 -19.21
C THR A 32 6.48 15.11 -20.17
N PRO A 33 6.12 16.37 -19.83
CA PRO A 33 5.17 17.17 -20.62
C PRO A 33 5.69 17.48 -22.02
N GLU A 34 7.00 17.35 -22.26
CA GLU A 34 7.64 17.46 -23.57
C GLU A 34 7.15 16.40 -24.56
N VAL A 35 6.90 15.16 -24.14
CA VAL A 35 6.44 14.08 -25.04
C VAL A 35 4.96 14.28 -25.41
N TYR A 36 4.15 14.82 -24.49
CA TYR A 36 2.73 15.08 -24.74
C TYR A 36 2.50 16.35 -25.58
N TYR A 37 3.27 17.42 -25.35
CA TYR A 37 3.17 18.65 -26.14
C TYR A 37 3.80 18.52 -27.53
N SER A 38 4.92 17.80 -27.68
CA SER A 38 5.53 17.58 -29.00
C SER A 38 4.65 16.74 -29.92
N SER A 39 3.96 15.72 -29.38
CA SER A 39 3.03 14.87 -30.15
C SER A 39 1.74 15.57 -30.57
N THR A 40 1.33 16.65 -29.89
CA THR A 40 0.21 17.50 -30.34
C THR A 40 0.54 18.41 -31.52
N ILE A 41 1.82 18.71 -31.77
CA ILE A 41 2.25 19.63 -32.86
C ILE A 41 2.36 18.89 -34.20
N GLU A 42 2.65 17.59 -34.21
CA GLU A 42 2.89 16.84 -35.46
C GLU A 42 1.72 15.96 -35.94
N GLY A 43 0.57 15.93 -35.24
CA GLY A 43 -0.67 15.31 -35.75
C GLY A 43 -0.63 13.79 -35.99
N VAL A 44 0.51 13.13 -35.79
CA VAL A 44 0.73 11.71 -36.04
C VAL A 44 1.26 11.08 -34.76
N THR A 45 0.34 10.62 -33.88
CA THR A 45 0.51 9.57 -32.82
C THR A 45 -0.50 9.67 -31.64
N SER A 46 -1.59 10.42 -31.74
CA SER A 46 -2.47 10.72 -30.58
C SER A 46 -3.18 9.51 -29.94
N PHE A 47 -3.50 8.46 -30.69
CA PHE A 47 -4.22 7.30 -30.14
C PHE A 47 -3.32 6.35 -29.34
N GLY A 48 -2.17 5.94 -29.89
CA GLY A 48 -1.26 4.97 -29.25
C GLY A 48 -0.73 5.45 -27.90
N GLN A 49 -0.30 6.72 -27.83
CA GLN A 49 0.24 7.35 -26.62
C GLN A 49 -0.83 7.43 -25.49
N ALA A 50 -2.09 7.66 -25.85
CA ALA A 50 -3.18 7.76 -24.88
C ALA A 50 -3.50 6.41 -24.22
N TRP A 51 -3.45 5.30 -24.97
CA TRP A 51 -3.67 3.95 -24.42
C TRP A 51 -2.52 3.48 -23.53
N ILE A 52 -1.28 3.84 -23.87
CA ILE A 52 -0.09 3.55 -23.05
C ILE A 52 -0.24 4.24 -21.69
N CYS A 53 -0.49 5.55 -21.68
CA CYS A 53 -0.64 6.30 -20.44
C CYS A 53 -1.80 5.76 -19.58
N LYS A 54 -2.98 5.48 -20.17
CA LYS A 54 -4.09 4.83 -19.44
C LYS A 54 -3.67 3.51 -18.80
N SER A 55 -2.96 2.67 -19.54
CA SER A 55 -2.49 1.37 -19.05
C SER A 55 -1.50 1.52 -17.90
N VAL A 56 -0.56 2.45 -18.00
CA VAL A 56 0.40 2.76 -16.92
C VAL A 56 -0.34 3.16 -15.64
N TYR A 57 -1.36 4.01 -15.71
CA TYR A 57 -2.14 4.41 -14.53
C TYR A 57 -2.97 3.26 -13.94
N VAL A 58 -3.56 2.39 -14.77
CA VAL A 58 -4.25 1.18 -14.29
C VAL A 58 -3.29 0.27 -13.54
N ILE A 59 -2.11 0.02 -14.11
CA ILE A 59 -1.06 -0.81 -13.48
C ILE A 59 -0.58 -0.15 -12.19
N PHE A 60 -0.37 1.17 -12.19
CA PHE A 60 0.02 1.94 -11.02
C PHE A 60 -0.96 1.74 -9.86
N TYR A 61 -2.26 1.93 -10.09
CA TYR A 61 -3.26 1.77 -9.04
C TYR A 61 -3.43 0.32 -8.57
N TYR A 62 -3.29 -0.66 -9.48
CA TYR A 62 -3.27 -2.07 -9.11
C TYR A 62 -2.09 -2.39 -8.19
N VAL A 63 -0.88 -2.02 -8.59
CA VAL A 63 0.33 -2.27 -7.81
C VAL A 63 0.29 -1.53 -6.47
N LEU A 64 -0.20 -0.29 -6.45
CA LEU A 64 -0.40 0.47 -5.22
C LEU A 64 -1.35 -0.25 -4.25
N THR A 65 -2.52 -0.66 -4.73
CA THR A 65 -3.52 -1.38 -3.92
C THR A 65 -2.99 -2.75 -3.48
N ALA A 66 -2.26 -3.45 -4.36
CA ALA A 66 -1.62 -4.72 -4.05
C ALA A 66 -0.56 -4.58 -2.96
N ASN A 67 0.24 -3.51 -2.98
CA ASN A 67 1.21 -3.23 -1.93
C ASN A 67 0.54 -3.08 -0.55
N PHE A 68 -0.50 -2.24 -0.47
CA PHE A 68 -1.27 -2.11 0.78
C PHE A 68 -1.94 -3.42 1.21
N MET A 69 -2.44 -4.23 0.28
CA MET A 69 -3.01 -5.53 0.60
C MET A 69 -1.98 -6.54 1.07
N TRP A 70 -0.77 -6.56 0.51
CA TRP A 70 0.30 -7.43 0.98
C TRP A 70 0.79 -7.06 2.37
N ILE A 71 0.87 -5.77 2.66
CA ILE A 71 1.14 -5.25 4.02
C ILE A 71 0.05 -5.70 4.99
N PHE A 72 -1.22 -5.59 4.60
CA PHE A 72 -2.36 -6.09 5.39
C PHE A 72 -2.30 -7.61 5.61
N VAL A 73 -1.99 -8.39 4.57
CA VAL A 73 -1.87 -9.85 4.65
C VAL A 73 -0.73 -10.27 5.59
N GLU A 74 0.40 -9.56 5.56
CA GLU A 74 1.48 -9.80 6.50
C GLU A 74 1.07 -9.48 7.94
N GLY A 75 0.39 -8.35 8.17
CA GLY A 75 -0.14 -7.96 9.48
C GLY A 75 -1.15 -8.99 10.02
N LEU A 76 -2.07 -9.45 9.17
CA LEU A 76 -3.05 -10.48 9.51
C LEU A 76 -2.39 -11.83 9.79
N PHE A 77 -1.38 -12.21 8.99
CA PHE A 77 -0.61 -13.43 9.19
C PHE A 77 0.12 -13.41 10.54
N LEU A 78 0.80 -12.30 10.87
CA LEU A 78 1.52 -12.15 12.13
C LEU A 78 0.56 -12.13 13.33
N HIS A 79 -0.56 -11.40 13.23
CA HIS A 79 -1.60 -11.38 14.26
C HIS A 79 -2.18 -12.78 14.52
N THR A 80 -2.50 -13.51 13.46
CA THR A 80 -3.01 -14.89 13.56
C THR A 80 -1.97 -15.83 14.16
N PHE A 81 -0.70 -15.69 13.77
CA PHE A 81 0.41 -16.49 14.31
C PHE A 81 0.65 -16.25 15.81
N VAL A 82 0.57 -14.99 16.26
CA VAL A 82 0.79 -14.62 17.67
C VAL A 82 -0.37 -15.08 18.56
N LEU A 83 -1.62 -15.02 18.07
CA LEU A 83 -2.81 -15.40 18.85
C LEU A 83 -3.14 -16.89 18.78
N SER A 84 -2.76 -17.59 17.72
CA SER A 84 -3.04 -19.02 17.59
C SER A 84 -2.10 -19.84 18.46
N THR A 85 -2.62 -20.36 19.57
CA THR A 85 -1.97 -21.40 20.39
C THR A 85 -1.85 -22.75 19.67
N LYS A 86 -2.49 -22.91 18.51
CA LYS A 86 -2.46 -24.12 17.68
C LYS A 86 -1.45 -23.94 16.54
N TYR A 87 -0.34 -24.66 16.67
CA TYR A 87 0.87 -24.59 15.85
C TYR A 87 0.73 -25.01 14.37
N ASN A 88 -0.48 -25.14 13.83
CA ASN A 88 -0.72 -25.54 12.44
C ASN A 88 -1.76 -24.64 11.78
N VAL A 89 -1.31 -23.53 11.18
CA VAL A 89 -2.09 -22.84 10.15
C VAL A 89 -2.29 -23.83 9.01
N SER A 90 -3.54 -24.27 8.83
CA SER A 90 -3.89 -25.22 7.75
C SER A 90 -3.43 -24.67 6.40
N ARG A 91 -2.94 -25.58 5.53
CA ARG A 91 -2.54 -25.25 4.14
C ARG A 91 -3.63 -24.45 3.39
N HIS A 92 -4.90 -24.66 3.75
CA HIS A 92 -6.03 -23.91 3.20
C HIS A 92 -6.04 -22.44 3.62
N ILE A 93 -5.83 -22.13 4.90
CA ILE A 93 -5.81 -20.75 5.43
C ILE A 93 -4.68 -19.95 4.77
N TYR A 94 -3.50 -20.57 4.67
CA TYR A 94 -2.36 -19.97 3.97
C TYR A 94 -2.66 -19.68 2.48
N ARG A 95 -3.30 -20.62 1.77
CA ARG A 95 -3.71 -20.39 0.37
C ARG A 95 -4.69 -19.22 0.25
N THR A 96 -5.61 -19.08 1.19
CA THR A 96 -6.54 -17.94 1.23
C THR A 96 -5.78 -16.62 1.33
N PHE A 97 -4.74 -16.51 2.17
CA PHE A 97 -3.93 -15.29 2.27
C PHE A 97 -3.23 -14.92 0.95
N LEU A 98 -2.69 -15.91 0.21
CA LEU A 98 -2.08 -15.64 -1.09
C LEU A 98 -3.10 -15.15 -2.14
N ILE A 99 -4.29 -15.75 -2.14
CA ILE A 99 -5.37 -15.34 -3.05
C ILE A 99 -5.85 -13.93 -2.70
N LEU A 100 -6.01 -13.64 -1.41
CA LEU A 100 -6.44 -12.31 -0.94
C LEU A 100 -5.45 -11.21 -1.36
N GLY A 101 -4.14 -11.45 -1.23
CA GLY A 101 -3.11 -10.48 -1.54
C GLY A 101 -3.10 -10.01 -3.00
N TRP A 102 -3.44 -10.88 -3.96
CA TRP A 102 -3.43 -10.54 -5.39
C TRP A 102 -4.81 -10.29 -6.00
N CYS A 103 -5.84 -11.05 -5.58
CA CYS A 103 -7.17 -10.97 -6.20
C CYS A 103 -8.02 -9.80 -5.70
N VAL A 104 -7.90 -9.41 -4.43
CA VAL A 104 -8.70 -8.29 -3.90
C VAL A 104 -8.29 -6.93 -4.50
N PRO A 105 -6.99 -6.65 -4.73
CA PRO A 105 -6.59 -5.47 -5.50
C PRO A 105 -7.21 -5.42 -6.89
N LEU A 106 -7.25 -6.54 -7.62
CA LEU A 106 -7.92 -6.62 -8.93
C LEU A 106 -9.40 -6.27 -8.81
N LEU A 107 -10.09 -6.87 -7.82
CA LEU A 107 -11.51 -6.61 -7.59
C LEU A 107 -11.79 -5.15 -7.23
N SER A 108 -10.83 -4.44 -6.64
CA SER A 108 -10.96 -3.01 -6.31
C SER A 108 -10.70 -2.10 -7.51
N VAL A 109 -9.74 -2.45 -8.37
CA VAL A 109 -9.36 -1.65 -9.55
C VAL A 109 -10.34 -1.80 -10.70
N ILE A 110 -10.90 -3.00 -10.94
CA ILE A 110 -11.81 -3.26 -12.07
C ILE A 110 -13.02 -2.31 -12.07
N PRO A 111 -13.76 -2.09 -10.96
CA PRO A 111 -14.85 -1.13 -10.93
C PRO A 111 -14.42 0.30 -11.27
N TRP A 112 -13.25 0.72 -10.79
CA TRP A 112 -12.72 2.05 -11.11
C TRP A 112 -12.40 2.20 -12.59
N VAL A 113 -11.80 1.18 -13.22
CA VAL A 113 -11.55 1.16 -14.67
C VAL A 113 -12.85 1.27 -15.46
N ILE A 114 -13.88 0.50 -15.07
CA ILE A 114 -15.20 0.55 -15.73
C ILE A 114 -15.81 1.94 -15.64
N VAL A 115 -15.83 2.53 -14.44
CA VAL A 115 -16.40 3.88 -14.22
C VAL A 115 -15.61 4.92 -15.02
N ARG A 116 -14.28 4.88 -15.01
CA ARG A 116 -13.45 5.80 -15.79
C ARG A 116 -13.66 5.64 -17.30
N TYR A 117 -13.81 4.42 -17.78
CA TYR A 117 -14.09 4.16 -19.19
C TYR A 117 -15.46 4.70 -19.63
N MET A 118 -16.49 4.59 -18.78
CA MET A 118 -17.85 5.00 -19.12
C MET A 118 -18.09 6.50 -19.01
N PHE A 119 -17.51 7.15 -18.00
CA PHE A 119 -17.83 8.55 -17.66
C PHE A 119 -16.71 9.54 -17.97
N GLU A 120 -15.44 9.11 -18.00
CA GLU A 120 -14.26 10.01 -18.04
C GLU A 120 -13.13 9.45 -18.93
N ASN A 121 -13.48 9.05 -20.16
CA ASN A 121 -12.52 8.45 -21.10
C ASN A 121 -11.72 9.49 -21.93
N THR A 122 -11.19 10.52 -21.27
CA THR A 122 -10.45 11.61 -21.92
C THR A 122 -8.96 11.52 -21.65
N LEU A 123 -8.14 11.75 -22.69
CA LEU A 123 -6.67 11.86 -22.63
C LEU A 123 -6.03 10.74 -21.79
N CYS A 124 -5.16 11.09 -20.84
CA CYS A 124 -4.59 10.18 -19.86
C CYS A 124 -5.35 10.20 -18.52
N TRP A 125 -5.43 9.05 -17.85
CA TRP A 125 -6.07 8.89 -16.55
C TRP A 125 -5.22 9.34 -15.35
N ASN A 126 -4.56 10.50 -15.48
CA ASN A 126 -3.86 11.18 -14.38
C ASN A 126 -4.78 12.13 -13.57
N THR A 127 -5.94 12.49 -14.13
CA THR A 127 -6.83 13.48 -13.51
C THR A 127 -7.54 12.93 -12.27
N MET A 128 -7.34 13.61 -11.15
CA MET A 128 -7.98 13.36 -9.86
C MET A 128 -9.33 14.10 -9.79
N ASP A 129 -10.37 13.65 -10.52
CA ASP A 129 -11.74 14.11 -10.17
C ASP A 129 -12.13 13.44 -8.84
N ASN A 130 -12.35 14.28 -7.83
CA ASN A 130 -12.64 13.90 -6.46
C ASN A 130 -13.87 12.98 -6.34
N ARG A 131 -14.80 12.97 -7.31
CA ARG A 131 -16.02 12.16 -7.23
C ARG A 131 -15.78 10.66 -7.36
N PHE A 132 -14.97 10.23 -8.31
CA PHE A 132 -14.76 8.79 -8.59
C PHE A 132 -13.47 8.23 -7.99
N PHE A 133 -12.57 9.08 -7.52
CA PHE A 133 -11.33 8.66 -6.86
C PHE A 133 -11.56 7.83 -5.58
N TRP A 134 -12.69 8.05 -4.90
CA TRP A 134 -13.10 7.29 -3.71
C TRP A 134 -13.24 5.79 -3.95
N ILE A 135 -13.51 5.34 -5.18
CA ILE A 135 -13.66 3.92 -5.51
C ILE A 135 -12.36 3.15 -5.24
N ILE A 136 -11.21 3.76 -5.49
CA ILE A 136 -9.89 3.18 -5.19
C ILE A 136 -9.43 3.57 -3.78
N LYS A 137 -9.61 4.84 -3.39
CA LYS A 137 -9.11 5.35 -2.11
C LYS A 137 -9.79 4.67 -0.92
N GLY A 138 -11.09 4.38 -1.01
CA GLY A 138 -11.89 3.78 0.06
C GLY A 138 -11.35 2.43 0.53
N PRO A 139 -11.19 1.42 -0.36
CA PRO A 139 -10.60 0.14 -0.01
C PRO A 139 -9.21 0.24 0.63
N ILE A 140 -8.34 1.12 0.12
CA ILE A 140 -7.00 1.38 0.69
C ILE A 140 -7.12 1.96 2.11
N MET A 141 -8.01 2.93 2.30
CA MET A 141 -8.24 3.54 3.61
C MET A 141 -8.72 2.51 4.65
N VAL A 142 -9.66 1.65 4.26
CA VAL A 142 -10.18 0.59 5.14
C VAL A 142 -9.07 -0.40 5.53
N THR A 143 -8.22 -0.83 4.59
CA THR A 143 -7.13 -1.76 4.89
C THR A 143 -6.09 -1.13 5.81
N CYS A 144 -5.76 0.15 5.62
CA CYS A 144 -4.86 0.90 6.51
C CYS A 144 -5.40 0.99 7.94
N VAL A 145 -6.69 1.29 8.11
CA VAL A 145 -7.32 1.37 9.45
C VAL A 145 -7.30 0.00 10.14
N ILE A 146 -7.65 -1.08 9.43
CA ILE A 146 -7.62 -2.42 10.03
C ILE A 146 -6.18 -2.83 10.37
N ASN A 147 -5.21 -2.49 9.51
CA ASN A 147 -3.81 -2.81 9.77
C ASN A 147 -3.27 -2.06 11.00
N LEU A 148 -3.71 -0.81 11.23
CA LEU A 148 -3.41 -0.07 12.46
C LEU A 148 -3.92 -0.79 13.71
N VAL A 149 -5.14 -1.34 13.67
CA VAL A 149 -5.70 -2.13 14.78
C VAL A 149 -4.86 -3.38 15.05
N PHE A 150 -4.46 -4.10 14.01
CA PHE A 150 -3.57 -5.26 14.16
C PHE A 150 -2.22 -4.87 14.76
N PHE A 151 -1.62 -3.78 14.28
CA PHE A 151 -0.38 -3.25 14.82
C PHE A 151 -0.48 -2.97 16.33
N ILE A 152 -1.52 -2.24 16.76
CA ILE A 152 -1.76 -1.94 18.18
C ILE A 152 -1.91 -3.24 19.00
N ASN A 153 -2.65 -4.23 18.49
CA ASN A 153 -2.83 -5.52 19.16
C ASN A 153 -1.51 -6.29 19.29
N ILE A 154 -0.70 -6.31 18.24
CA ILE A 154 0.62 -6.96 18.24
C ILE A 154 1.53 -6.32 19.29
N ILE A 155 1.59 -4.98 19.33
CA ILE A 155 2.37 -4.24 20.33
C ILE A 155 1.87 -4.54 21.75
N ARG A 156 0.55 -4.57 21.97
CA ARG A 156 -0.04 -4.91 23.27
C ARG A 156 0.36 -6.32 23.73
N VAL A 157 0.25 -7.33 22.85
CA VAL A 157 0.63 -8.70 23.17
C VAL A 157 2.13 -8.81 23.43
N LEU A 158 2.96 -8.20 22.60
CA LEU A 158 4.42 -8.19 22.76
C LEU A 158 4.82 -7.54 24.10
N TYR A 159 4.23 -6.40 24.44
CA TYR A 159 4.46 -5.72 25.71
C TYR A 159 4.04 -6.59 26.91
N THR A 160 2.86 -7.23 26.83
CA THR A 160 2.37 -8.11 27.89
C THR A 160 3.29 -9.32 28.11
N LYS A 161 3.74 -9.97 27.02
CA LYS A 161 4.70 -11.09 27.08
C LYS A 161 6.04 -10.67 27.66
N LEU A 162 6.49 -9.45 27.37
CA LEU A 162 7.76 -8.94 27.87
C LEU A 162 7.71 -8.58 29.35
N ASN A 163 6.60 -8.03 29.83
CA ASN A 163 6.40 -7.71 31.23
C ASN A 163 6.26 -8.99 32.08
N ALA A 164 5.60 -10.02 31.56
CA ALA A 164 5.48 -11.33 32.21
C ALA A 164 6.83 -12.07 32.38
N ALA A 165 7.82 -11.77 31.55
CA ALA A 165 9.12 -12.44 31.56
C ALA A 165 10.09 -11.99 32.68
N HIS A 166 9.60 -11.32 33.73
CA HIS A 166 10.29 -10.99 35.00
C HIS A 166 11.80 -10.67 34.92
N THR A 167 12.23 -9.90 33.92
CA THR A 167 13.63 -9.55 33.69
C THR A 167 13.76 -8.03 33.63
N LYS A 168 14.31 -7.42 34.69
CA LYS A 168 14.54 -5.97 34.83
C LYS A 168 15.78 -5.52 34.01
N ASP A 169 15.75 -5.71 32.69
CA ASP A 169 16.81 -5.22 31.80
C ASP A 169 16.37 -3.94 31.06
N PRO A 170 16.96 -2.77 31.35
CA PRO A 170 16.63 -1.51 30.66
C PRO A 170 16.94 -1.55 29.16
N ASN A 171 17.87 -2.41 28.70
CA ASN A 171 18.15 -2.60 27.27
C ASN A 171 17.02 -3.31 26.52
N LYS A 172 16.09 -3.97 27.24
CA LYS A 172 14.95 -4.70 26.66
C LYS A 172 13.91 -3.75 26.06
N TYR A 173 13.62 -2.63 26.75
CA TYR A 173 12.73 -1.59 26.23
C TYR A 173 13.33 -0.89 25.00
N ARG A 174 14.64 -0.65 24.98
CA ARG A 174 15.34 -0.10 23.81
C ARG A 174 15.32 -1.06 22.61
N LYS A 175 15.48 -2.36 22.84
CA LYS A 175 15.34 -3.39 21.79
C LYS A 175 13.92 -3.43 21.22
N LEU A 176 12.90 -3.32 22.07
CA LEU A 176 11.51 -3.26 21.62
C LEU A 176 11.22 -1.99 20.84
N ALA A 177 11.61 -0.82 21.35
CA ALA A 177 11.47 0.45 20.64
C ALA A 177 12.14 0.38 19.26
N ARG A 178 13.35 -0.21 19.16
CA ARG A 178 14.03 -0.43 17.89
C ARG A 178 13.25 -1.36 16.95
N SER A 179 12.69 -2.45 17.47
CA SER A 179 11.87 -3.37 16.66
C SER A 179 10.57 -2.71 16.20
N THR A 180 9.90 -1.96 17.06
CA THR A 180 8.66 -1.24 16.76
C THR A 180 8.90 -0.11 15.76
N LEU A 181 10.00 0.64 15.89
CA LEU A 181 10.34 1.74 14.99
C LEU A 181 10.58 1.28 13.55
N VAL A 182 11.14 0.07 13.36
CA VAL A 182 11.27 -0.57 12.04
C VAL A 182 9.91 -1.05 11.51
N LEU A 183 9.01 -1.43 12.40
CA LEU A 183 7.72 -2.04 12.07
C LEU A 183 6.65 -1.00 11.67
N ILE A 184 6.76 0.24 12.16
CA ILE A 184 5.86 1.38 11.86
C ILE A 184 5.85 1.75 10.36
N PRO A 185 7.00 2.01 9.70
CA PRO A 185 7.01 2.31 8.28
C PRO A 185 6.61 1.08 7.45
N LEU A 186 7.07 -0.11 7.83
CA LEU A 186 6.76 -1.36 7.14
C LEU A 186 5.25 -1.64 7.03
N PHE A 187 4.49 -1.36 8.10
CA PHE A 187 3.04 -1.57 8.10
C PHE A 187 2.21 -0.39 7.58
N GLY A 188 2.84 0.65 7.04
CA GLY A 188 2.11 1.81 6.50
C GLY A 188 1.27 2.55 7.55
N VAL A 189 1.66 2.47 8.84
CA VAL A 189 0.94 3.09 9.96
C VAL A 189 0.86 4.60 9.80
N TYR A 190 1.90 5.20 9.21
CA TYR A 190 1.92 6.64 8.91
C TYR A 190 0.75 7.02 7.98
N TYR A 191 0.38 6.18 7.00
CA TYR A 191 -0.72 6.47 6.08
C TYR A 191 -2.06 6.61 6.80
N ALA A 192 -2.30 5.82 7.86
CA ALA A 192 -3.50 5.98 8.70
C ALA A 192 -3.49 7.31 9.50
N VAL A 193 -2.33 7.77 9.94
CA VAL A 193 -2.17 9.10 10.56
C VAL A 193 -2.46 10.20 9.53
N PHE A 194 -1.96 10.05 8.29
CA PHE A 194 -2.21 11.00 7.22
C PHE A 194 -3.68 11.01 6.74
N ILE A 195 -4.41 9.90 6.89
CA ILE A 195 -5.85 9.83 6.63
C ILE A 195 -6.69 10.44 7.75
N ALA A 196 -6.23 10.39 9.01
CA ALA A 196 -6.99 10.86 10.16
C ALA A 196 -6.93 12.39 10.34
N VAL A 197 -5.93 13.04 9.74
CA VAL A 197 -5.70 14.49 9.83
C VAL A 197 -6.06 15.27 8.54
N PRO A 198 -7.26 15.17 7.92
CA PRO A 198 -7.61 16.09 6.84
C PRO A 198 -9.03 16.63 7.02
N ILE A 199 -9.21 17.73 7.76
CA ILE A 199 -10.47 18.49 7.70
C ILE A 199 -10.28 20.03 7.69
N CYS A 200 -9.14 20.60 8.11
CA CYS A 200 -9.00 22.07 8.20
C CYS A 200 -7.58 22.58 7.92
N MET A 201 -6.98 22.29 6.77
CA MET A 201 -5.60 22.75 6.46
C MET A 201 -5.61 23.89 5.44
N ASP A 202 -4.93 24.99 5.76
CA ASP A 202 -4.61 26.07 4.81
C ASP A 202 -3.83 25.54 3.60
N PRO A 203 -3.85 26.22 2.43
CA PRO A 203 -3.14 25.78 1.22
C PRO A 203 -1.64 25.52 1.42
N ASN A 204 -0.98 26.31 2.27
CA ASN A 204 0.44 26.12 2.60
C ASN A 204 0.69 24.83 3.39
N LEU A 205 -0.29 24.42 4.21
CA LEU A 205 -0.20 23.23 5.04
C LEU A 205 -0.54 21.97 4.24
N GLU A 206 -1.40 22.08 3.21
CA GLU A 206 -1.64 21.00 2.24
C GLU A 206 -0.38 20.63 1.46
N VAL A 207 0.43 21.61 1.07
CA VAL A 207 1.71 21.35 0.37
C VAL A 207 2.71 20.62 1.29
N ILE A 208 2.87 21.09 2.53
CA ILE A 208 3.73 20.42 3.53
C ILE A 208 3.24 19.00 3.80
N TRP A 209 1.92 18.81 3.82
CA TRP A 209 1.28 17.52 4.00
C TRP A 209 1.61 16.55 2.86
N MET A 210 1.44 16.99 1.61
CA MET A 210 1.77 16.19 0.42
C MET A 210 3.26 15.81 0.39
N TYR A 211 4.17 16.74 0.67
CA TYR A 211 5.60 16.43 0.73
C TYR A 211 5.95 15.44 1.83
N SER A 212 5.31 15.57 2.99
CA SER A 212 5.51 14.63 4.11
C SER A 212 5.01 13.23 3.72
N GLU A 213 3.82 13.13 3.14
CA GLU A 213 3.26 11.86 2.65
C GLU A 213 4.15 11.23 1.57
N MET A 214 4.64 12.00 0.60
CA MET A 214 5.58 11.53 -0.43
C MET A 214 6.91 11.05 0.14
N PHE A 215 7.45 11.77 1.13
CA PHE A 215 8.69 11.39 1.80
C PHE A 215 8.55 10.03 2.50
N PHE A 216 7.53 9.87 3.36
CA PHE A 216 7.32 8.60 4.05
C PHE A 216 6.99 7.45 3.11
N ASN A 217 6.24 7.70 2.03
CA ASN A 217 5.98 6.70 0.99
C ASN A 217 7.24 6.24 0.25
N SER A 218 8.27 7.10 0.14
CA SER A 218 9.53 6.78 -0.54
C SER A 218 10.47 5.92 0.31
N PHE A 219 10.40 6.03 1.64
CA PHE A 219 11.20 5.20 2.56
C PHE A 219 10.58 3.82 2.83
N GLN A 220 9.31 3.62 2.45
CA GLN A 220 8.59 2.37 2.59
C GLN A 220 8.81 1.46 1.37
#